data_AF-A0A431HZQ6-F1
#
_entry.id   AF-A0A431HZQ6-F1
#
_cell.length_a   1.000
_cell.length_b   1.000
_cell.length_c   1.000
_cell.angle_alpha   90.00
_cell.angle_beta   90.00
_cell.angle_gamma   90.00
#
_symmetry.space_group_name_H-M   'P 1'
#
loop_
_entity.id
_entity.type
_entity.pdbx_description
1 polymer ?
#
loop_
_entity_poly.entity_id
_entity_poly.type
_entity_poly.pdbx_seq_one_letter_code
_entity_poly.pdbx_strand_id
1 'polypeptide(L)'
;MRKSRFKKVMYIMLLVIIFMAGIIIKAPAWLVGSLLSKYSQHHLVTRNENGTFWNGGALLVASDGTDKKYVPLMRINWKIKLGLSKFVTINFDSYGQNVALVVVDKNGLNISNVNFSLAMEQLEAFAGNLGTLNLSGNVHVSAGNLSLGKKNSGTVNVSLNGIGSGMSPINPIGNYELNFDIS
;
A
#
# COMPACT_ATOMS: atom_id res chain seq x y z
N MET A 1 -53.02 -7.59 18.57
CA MET A 1 -51.93 -6.62 18.87
C MET A 1 -50.49 -7.09 18.58
N ARG A 2 -50.13 -8.38 18.70
CA ARG A 2 -48.74 -8.89 18.56
C ARG A 2 -48.10 -8.73 17.15
N LYS A 3 -48.89 -8.84 16.07
CA LYS A 3 -48.42 -8.67 14.67
C LYS A 3 -47.95 -7.24 14.33
N SER A 4 -48.45 -6.21 15.02
CA SER A 4 -48.06 -4.81 14.77
C SER A 4 -46.66 -4.48 15.30
N ARG A 5 -46.29 -5.01 16.47
CA ARG A 5 -44.95 -4.83 17.04
C ARG A 5 -43.86 -5.54 16.23
N PHE A 6 -44.17 -6.72 15.68
CA PHE A 6 -43.22 -7.47 14.84
C PHE A 6 -42.90 -6.71 13.54
N LYS A 7 -43.92 -6.14 12.88
CA LYS A 7 -43.70 -5.28 11.70
C LYS A 7 -42.84 -4.06 12.01
N LYS A 8 -43.06 -3.40 13.15
CA LYS A 8 -42.22 -2.26 13.59
C LYS A 8 -40.76 -2.66 13.78
N VAL A 9 -40.49 -3.78 14.47
CA VAL A 9 -39.12 -4.28 14.66
C VAL A 9 -38.47 -4.63 13.33
N MET A 10 -39.21 -5.27 12.41
CA MET A 10 -38.73 -5.58 11.08
C MET A 10 -38.36 -4.32 10.27
N TYR A 11 -39.19 -3.27 10.30
CA TYR A 11 -38.88 -2.01 9.62
C TYR A 11 -37.67 -1.31 10.23
N ILE A 12 -37.51 -1.32 11.55
CA ILE A 12 -36.34 -0.75 12.22
C ILE A 12 -35.08 -1.52 11.81
N MET A 13 -35.13 -2.86 11.82
CA MET A 13 -33.98 -3.69 11.42
C MET A 13 -33.61 -3.45 9.96
N LEU A 14 -34.60 -3.38 9.07
CA LEU A 14 -34.38 -3.08 7.66
C LEU A 14 -33.76 -1.69 7.44
N LEU A 15 -34.23 -0.68 8.18
CA LEU A 15 -33.66 0.66 8.15
C LEU A 15 -32.20 0.67 8.63
N VAL A 16 -31.89 -0.05 9.71
CA VAL A 16 -30.51 -0.19 10.22
C VAL A 16 -29.61 -0.88 9.19
N ILE A 17 -30.08 -1.95 8.55
CA ILE A 17 -29.31 -2.66 7.51
C ILE A 17 -29.01 -1.75 6.32
N ILE A 18 -30.01 -1.01 5.83
CA ILE A 18 -29.85 -0.09 4.71
C ILE A 18 -28.89 1.05 5.09
N PHE A 19 -29.03 1.60 6.29
CA PHE A 19 -28.16 2.65 6.79
C PHE A 19 -26.70 2.18 6.88
N MET A 20 -26.46 1.00 7.47
CA MET A 20 -25.14 0.39 7.55
C MET A 20 -24.55 0.10 6.16
N ALA A 21 -25.35 -0.43 5.23
CA ALA A 21 -24.92 -0.63 3.85
C ALA A 21 -24.51 0.68 3.19
N GLY A 22 -25.26 1.77 3.43
CA GLY A 22 -24.92 3.11 2.94
C GLY A 22 -23.55 3.58 3.44
N ILE A 23 -23.27 3.42 4.73
CA ILE A 23 -21.97 3.78 5.32
C ILE A 23 -20.83 2.96 4.69
N ILE A 24 -21.03 1.65 4.52
CA ILE A 24 -20.01 0.77 3.94
C ILE A 24 -19.73 1.17 2.48
N ILE A 25 -20.77 1.42 1.68
CA ILE A 25 -20.63 1.80 0.27
C ILE A 25 -19.96 3.18 0.12
N LYS A 26 -20.28 4.11 1.02
CA LYS A 26 -19.73 5.48 1.03
C LYS A 26 -18.57 5.65 2.00
N ALA A 27 -17.93 4.54 2.40
CA ALA A 27 -16.79 4.57 3.30
C ALA A 27 -15.71 5.51 2.72
N PRO A 28 -15.18 6.45 3.50
CA PRO A 28 -14.26 7.48 3.00
C PRO A 28 -12.84 6.92 2.76
N ALA A 29 -12.10 7.57 1.84
CA ALA A 29 -10.75 7.16 1.44
C ALA A 29 -9.72 7.13 2.59
N TRP A 30 -9.87 8.00 3.60
CA TRP A 30 -8.95 8.07 4.74
C TRP A 30 -8.84 6.77 5.53
N LEU A 31 -9.85 5.89 5.46
CA LEU A 31 -9.81 4.57 6.09
C LEU A 31 -8.67 3.70 5.54
N VAL A 32 -8.39 3.78 4.24
CA VAL A 32 -7.24 3.06 3.64
C VAL A 32 -5.93 3.59 4.23
N GLY A 33 -5.82 4.90 4.39
CA GLY A 33 -4.69 5.56 5.05
C GLY A 33 -4.47 5.10 6.48
N SER A 34 -5.52 5.06 7.28
CA SER A 34 -5.45 4.58 8.66
C SER A 34 -5.04 3.10 8.76
N LEU A 35 -5.55 2.25 7.88
CA LEU A 35 -5.13 0.85 7.82
C LEU A 35 -3.66 0.74 7.42
N LEU A 36 -3.23 1.45 6.38
CA LEU A 36 -1.85 1.45 5.93
C LEU A 36 -0.89 1.90 7.03
N SER A 37 -1.21 3.01 7.71
CA SER A 37 -0.43 3.52 8.84
C SER A 37 -0.36 2.51 9.97
N LYS A 38 -1.46 1.82 10.29
CA LYS A 38 -1.47 0.83 11.38
C LYS A 38 -0.64 -0.40 11.04
N TYR A 39 -0.80 -0.96 9.84
CA TYR A 39 -0.10 -2.17 9.42
C TYR A 39 1.39 -1.93 9.13
N SER A 40 1.75 -0.71 8.73
CA SER A 40 3.15 -0.30 8.53
C SER A 40 3.82 0.21 9.81
N GLN A 41 3.18 0.10 10.98
CA GLN A 41 3.72 0.64 12.24
C GLN A 41 4.09 2.14 12.14
N HIS A 42 3.24 2.91 11.46
CA HIS A 42 3.42 4.34 11.17
C HIS A 42 4.60 4.68 10.24
N HIS A 43 5.22 3.71 9.56
CA HIS A 43 6.26 3.98 8.56
C HIS A 43 5.70 4.43 7.21
N LEU A 44 4.46 4.09 6.89
CA LEU A 44 3.78 4.52 5.68
C LEU A 44 2.46 5.20 6.05
N VAL A 45 2.35 6.46 5.69
CA VAL A 45 1.12 7.24 5.86
C VAL A 45 0.65 7.75 4.52
N THR A 46 -0.63 8.11 4.45
CA THR A 46 -1.20 8.78 3.30
C THR A 46 -1.49 10.23 3.62
N ARG A 47 -1.46 11.08 2.60
CA ARG A 47 -1.88 12.48 2.65
C ARG A 47 -2.70 12.81 1.41
N ASN A 48 -3.56 13.82 1.52
CA ASN A 48 -4.40 14.30 0.41
C ASN A 48 -5.27 13.17 -0.19
N GLU A 49 -5.86 12.36 0.69
CA GLU A 49 -6.77 11.28 0.33
C GLU A 49 -8.02 11.84 -0.36
N ASN A 50 -8.40 11.21 -1.47
CA ASN A 50 -9.61 11.55 -2.21
C ASN A 50 -10.41 10.31 -2.60
N GLY A 51 -11.70 10.49 -2.84
CA GLY A 51 -12.61 9.41 -3.21
C GLY A 51 -13.10 8.59 -2.02
N THR A 52 -13.29 7.29 -2.24
CA THR A 52 -13.85 6.35 -1.25
C THR A 52 -12.83 5.27 -0.88
N PHE A 53 -13.15 4.51 0.16
CA PHE A 53 -12.43 3.30 0.53
C PHE A 53 -12.30 2.34 -0.66
N TRP A 54 -13.35 2.23 -1.49
CA TRP A 54 -13.38 1.31 -2.63
C TRP A 54 -12.62 1.81 -3.85
N ASN A 55 -12.67 3.12 -4.11
CA ASN A 55 -12.03 3.72 -5.28
C ASN A 55 -11.57 5.13 -4.91
N GLY A 56 -10.27 5.30 -4.74
CA GLY A 56 -9.68 6.53 -4.25
C GLY A 56 -8.22 6.65 -4.61
N GLY A 57 -7.60 7.72 -4.14
CA GLY A 57 -6.18 7.95 -4.30
C GLY A 57 -5.61 8.83 -3.19
N ALA A 58 -4.31 8.76 -3.02
CA ALA A 58 -3.58 9.54 -2.03
C ALA A 58 -2.11 9.72 -2.41
N LEU A 59 -1.45 10.68 -1.78
CA LEU A 59 0.01 10.74 -1.76
C LEU A 59 0.51 9.80 -0.67
N LEU A 60 1.29 8.78 -1.06
CA LEU A 60 2.01 7.91 -0.15
C LEU A 60 3.24 8.65 0.38
N VAL A 61 3.41 8.63 1.69
CA VAL A 61 4.45 9.35 2.41
C VAL A 61 5.12 8.37 3.39
N ALA A 62 6.44 8.32 3.35
CA ALA A 62 7.22 7.61 4.34
C ALA A 62 7.38 8.44 5.61
N SER A 63 7.36 7.77 6.76
CA SER A 63 7.58 8.35 8.08
C SER A 63 8.58 7.52 8.86
N ASP A 64 9.32 8.17 9.75
CA ASP A 64 10.28 7.53 10.66
C ASP A 64 9.61 6.78 11.82
N GLY A 65 8.28 6.66 11.81
CA GLY A 65 7.48 6.03 12.88
C GLY A 65 7.24 6.94 14.09
N THR A 66 7.89 8.12 14.14
CA THR A 66 7.72 9.11 15.22
C THR A 66 6.91 10.33 14.80
N ASP A 67 6.38 10.34 13.57
CA ASP A 67 5.60 11.42 12.96
C ASP A 67 6.36 12.77 12.86
N LYS A 68 7.70 12.73 12.91
CA LYS A 68 8.55 13.94 12.86
C LYS A 68 9.12 14.21 11.47
N LYS A 69 9.47 13.18 10.72
CA LYS A 69 9.98 13.29 9.35
C LYS A 69 8.97 12.67 8.38
N TYR A 70 8.56 13.43 7.37
CA TYR A 70 7.68 12.97 6.30
C TYR A 70 8.37 13.14 4.96
N VAL A 71 8.48 12.05 4.19
CA VAL A 71 9.11 12.07 2.88
C VAL A 71 8.11 11.57 1.82
N PRO A 72 7.71 12.42 0.86
CA PRO A 72 6.75 12.02 -0.16
C PRO A 72 7.37 10.97 -1.08
N LEU A 73 6.67 9.85 -1.28
CA LEU A 73 7.11 8.75 -2.13
C LEU A 73 6.51 8.86 -3.52
N MET A 74 5.19 8.66 -3.63
CA MET A 74 4.47 8.64 -4.89
C MET A 74 2.98 8.85 -4.70
N ARG A 75 2.26 9.22 -5.76
CA ARG A 75 0.80 9.24 -5.74
C ARG A 75 0.24 7.89 -6.17
N ILE A 76 -0.55 7.29 -5.29
CA ILE A 76 -1.21 6.00 -5.55
C ILE A 76 -2.71 6.22 -5.73
N ASN A 77 -3.30 5.43 -6.62
CA ASN A 77 -4.73 5.24 -6.75
C ASN A 77 -5.01 3.77 -6.47
N TRP A 78 -6.16 3.48 -5.86
CA TRP A 78 -6.56 2.11 -5.55
C TRP A 78 -7.97 1.83 -6.02
N LYS A 79 -8.20 0.57 -6.39
CA LYS A 79 -9.53 0.02 -6.65
C LYS A 79 -9.68 -1.29 -5.89
N ILE A 80 -10.54 -1.30 -4.88
CA ILE A 80 -10.88 -2.47 -4.07
C ILE A 80 -12.16 -3.09 -4.62
N LYS A 81 -12.11 -4.39 -4.91
CA LYS A 81 -13.25 -5.21 -5.33
C LYS A 81 -13.39 -6.40 -4.41
N LEU A 82 -14.63 -6.72 -4.04
CA LEU A 82 -14.96 -7.95 -3.33
C LEU A 82 -15.39 -9.02 -4.33
N GLY A 83 -15.04 -10.27 -4.07
CA GLY A 83 -15.37 -11.41 -4.91
C GLY A 83 -15.62 -12.67 -4.09
N LEU A 84 -16.14 -13.70 -4.76
CA LEU A 84 -16.46 -14.98 -4.11
C LEU A 84 -15.22 -15.87 -3.92
N SER A 85 -14.41 -16.04 -4.98
CA SER A 85 -13.17 -16.84 -4.95
C SER A 85 -11.96 -16.02 -4.52
N LYS A 86 -11.88 -14.77 -5.02
CA LYS A 86 -10.94 -13.74 -4.59
C LYS A 86 -11.68 -12.83 -3.63
N PHE A 87 -11.56 -13.09 -2.34
CA PHE A 87 -12.32 -12.39 -1.29
C PHE A 87 -12.13 -10.87 -1.41
N VAL A 88 -10.89 -10.44 -1.61
CA VAL A 88 -10.54 -9.03 -1.84
C VAL A 88 -9.53 -8.95 -2.98
N THR A 89 -9.75 -8.04 -3.91
CA THR A 89 -8.77 -7.66 -4.93
C THR A 89 -8.53 -6.15 -4.84
N ILE A 90 -7.28 -5.74 -4.65
CA ILE A 90 -6.86 -4.34 -4.59
C ILE A 90 -5.90 -4.09 -5.75
N ASN A 91 -6.29 -3.22 -6.67
CA ASN A 91 -5.44 -2.77 -7.75
C ASN A 91 -4.81 -1.44 -7.37
N PHE A 92 -3.49 -1.34 -7.34
CA PHE A 92 -2.76 -0.10 -7.11
C PHE A 92 -2.18 0.43 -8.42
N ASP A 93 -2.48 1.69 -8.71
CA ASP A 93 -2.01 2.38 -9.92
C ASP A 93 -1.31 3.70 -9.53
N SER A 94 -0.16 3.98 -10.13
CA SER A 94 0.60 5.22 -9.97
C SER A 94 0.87 5.81 -11.34
N TYR A 95 0.56 7.09 -11.55
CA TYR A 95 0.74 7.78 -12.84
C TYR A 95 0.23 7.02 -14.08
N GLY A 96 -0.88 6.28 -13.94
CA GLY A 96 -1.49 5.50 -15.02
C GLY A 96 -0.85 4.12 -15.27
N GLN A 97 0.15 3.73 -14.48
CA GLN A 97 0.77 2.42 -14.52
C GLN A 97 0.37 1.58 -13.32
N ASN A 98 0.22 0.27 -13.53
CA ASN A 98 -0.07 -0.66 -12.46
C ASN A 98 1.20 -0.91 -11.65
N VAL A 99 1.16 -0.63 -10.34
CA VAL A 99 2.32 -0.76 -9.45
C VAL A 99 2.24 -1.96 -8.53
N ALA A 100 1.04 -2.50 -8.29
CA ALA A 100 0.81 -3.75 -7.57
C ALA A 100 -0.64 -4.21 -7.72
N LEU A 101 -0.83 -5.53 -7.76
CA LEU A 101 -2.13 -6.18 -7.61
C LEU A 101 -2.09 -7.06 -6.37
N VAL A 102 -2.95 -6.77 -5.38
CA VAL A 102 -3.08 -7.56 -4.15
C VAL A 102 -4.37 -8.35 -4.21
N VAL A 103 -4.29 -9.67 -4.01
CA VAL A 103 -5.42 -10.59 -3.98
C VAL A 103 -5.40 -11.36 -2.66
N VAL A 104 -6.49 -11.29 -1.91
CA VAL A 104 -6.70 -12.11 -0.73
C VAL A 104 -7.68 -13.22 -1.08
N ASP A 105 -7.27 -14.46 -0.88
CA ASP A 105 -8.08 -15.66 -1.10
C ASP A 105 -7.89 -16.70 0.02
N LYS A 106 -8.40 -17.92 -0.18
CA LYS A 106 -8.32 -19.02 0.79
C LYS A 106 -6.89 -19.49 1.11
N ASN A 107 -5.93 -19.22 0.24
CA ASN A 107 -4.53 -19.64 0.38
C ASN A 107 -3.68 -18.58 1.08
N GLY A 108 -4.11 -17.33 1.07
CA GLY A 108 -3.45 -16.22 1.73
C GLY A 108 -3.53 -14.93 0.93
N LEU A 109 -2.49 -14.11 1.07
CA LEU A 109 -2.31 -12.84 0.40
C LEU A 109 -1.32 -13.05 -0.76
N ASN A 110 -1.76 -12.76 -1.97
CA ASN A 110 -0.95 -12.80 -3.18
C ASN A 110 -0.73 -11.37 -3.67
N ILE A 111 0.52 -11.00 -3.91
CA ILE A 111 0.91 -9.71 -4.50
C ILE A 111 1.55 -10.01 -5.84
N SER A 112 1.07 -9.40 -6.91
CA SER A 112 1.66 -9.56 -8.24
C SER A 112 1.86 -8.21 -8.91
N ASN A 113 2.68 -8.22 -9.97
CA ASN A 113 3.00 -7.03 -10.75
C ASN A 113 3.53 -5.88 -9.89
N VAL A 114 4.34 -6.20 -8.87
CA VAL A 114 5.02 -5.14 -8.12
C VAL A 114 6.01 -4.51 -9.08
N ASN A 115 5.85 -3.22 -9.33
CA ASN A 115 6.73 -2.47 -10.20
C ASN A 115 6.64 -0.99 -9.82
N PHE A 116 7.67 -0.49 -9.14
CA PHE A 116 7.78 0.93 -8.85
C PHE A 116 9.23 1.37 -8.70
N SER A 117 9.47 2.66 -8.87
CA SER A 117 10.76 3.27 -8.65
C SER A 117 10.66 4.36 -7.58
N LEU A 118 11.68 4.44 -6.73
CA LEU A 118 11.87 5.48 -5.73
C LEU A 118 13.25 6.09 -5.91
N ALA A 119 13.38 7.36 -5.55
CA ALA A 119 14.69 7.99 -5.43
C ALA A 119 15.38 7.49 -4.15
N MET A 120 16.70 7.36 -4.15
CA MET A 120 17.45 6.87 -2.98
C MET A 120 17.24 7.75 -1.75
N GLU A 121 17.12 9.06 -1.96
CA GLU A 121 16.82 10.08 -0.95
C GLU A 121 15.45 9.84 -0.30
N GLN A 122 14.49 9.26 -1.03
CA GLN A 122 13.18 8.90 -0.49
C GLN A 122 13.26 7.74 0.50
N LEU A 123 14.26 6.86 0.38
CA LEU A 123 14.45 5.71 1.25
C LEU A 123 15.07 6.07 2.61
N GLU A 124 15.65 7.26 2.75
CA GLU A 124 16.20 7.73 4.02
C GLU A 124 15.17 7.74 5.15
N ALA A 125 13.88 7.90 4.83
CA ALA A 125 12.81 7.85 5.82
C ALA A 125 12.70 6.48 6.52
N PHE A 126 13.14 5.40 5.87
CA PHE A 126 13.10 4.04 6.41
C PHE A 126 14.40 3.64 7.11
N ALA A 127 15.50 4.31 6.82
CA ALA A 127 16.80 3.97 7.34
C ALA A 127 17.48 5.22 7.90
N GLY A 128 17.31 5.42 9.21
CA GLY A 128 17.77 6.62 9.93
C GLY A 128 19.26 6.94 9.79
N ASN A 129 20.09 5.99 9.35
CA ASN A 129 21.53 6.16 9.17
C ASN A 129 21.95 6.38 7.70
N LEU A 130 21.07 6.26 6.70
CA LEU A 130 21.45 6.47 5.29
C LEU A 130 21.68 7.95 4.97
N GLY A 131 21.03 8.87 5.69
CA GLY A 131 21.18 10.31 5.46
C GLY A 131 22.59 10.85 5.72
N THR A 132 23.42 10.13 6.50
CA THR A 132 24.83 10.53 6.69
C THR A 132 25.67 10.30 5.44
N LEU A 133 25.30 9.32 4.60
CA LEU A 133 26.03 8.96 3.39
C LEU A 133 25.66 9.82 2.18
N ASN A 134 24.61 10.65 2.31
CA ASN A 134 24.06 11.49 1.24
C ASN A 134 23.96 10.70 -0.07
N LEU A 135 23.24 9.58 0.00
CA LEU A 135 23.13 8.65 -1.12
C LEU A 135 22.16 9.19 -2.16
N SER A 136 22.54 9.07 -3.43
CA SER A 136 21.71 9.46 -4.57
C SER A 136 21.56 8.30 -5.54
N GLY A 137 20.55 8.39 -6.42
CA GLY A 137 20.29 7.41 -7.46
C GLY A 137 18.85 6.91 -7.45
N ASN A 138 18.57 5.90 -8.27
CA ASN A 138 17.23 5.36 -8.44
C ASN A 138 17.16 3.92 -7.97
N VAL A 139 16.15 3.61 -7.16
CA VAL A 139 15.83 2.26 -6.69
C VAL A 139 14.59 1.79 -7.40
N HIS A 140 14.72 0.72 -8.18
CA HIS A 140 13.61 0.06 -8.84
C HIS A 140 13.30 -1.25 -8.12
N VAL A 141 12.05 -1.43 -7.72
CA VAL A 141 11.58 -2.66 -7.06
C VAL A 141 10.60 -3.35 -7.98
N SER A 142 10.88 -4.63 -8.24
CA SER A 142 9.99 -5.48 -9.03
C SER A 142 9.77 -6.85 -8.40
N ALA A 143 8.55 -7.36 -8.49
CA ALA A 143 8.23 -8.73 -8.09
C ALA A 143 7.08 -9.27 -8.96
N GLY A 144 7.28 -10.47 -9.51
CA GLY A 144 6.31 -11.12 -10.37
C GLY A 144 5.09 -11.60 -9.58
N ASN A 145 5.31 -12.55 -8.66
CA ASN A 145 4.30 -13.05 -7.74
C ASN A 145 4.94 -13.31 -6.37
N LEU A 146 4.33 -12.75 -5.32
CA LEU A 146 4.63 -12.99 -3.92
C LEU A 146 3.39 -13.60 -3.28
N SER A 147 3.53 -14.78 -2.68
CA SER A 147 2.49 -15.43 -1.90
C SER A 147 2.88 -15.38 -0.43
N LEU A 148 2.00 -14.87 0.42
CA LEU A 148 2.15 -14.81 1.87
C LEU A 148 0.97 -15.54 2.50
N GLY A 149 1.22 -16.60 3.27
CA GLY A 149 0.15 -17.43 3.82
C GLY A 149 0.67 -18.74 4.41
N LYS A 150 0.09 -19.87 3.98
CA LYS A 150 0.54 -21.19 4.47
C LYS A 150 1.98 -21.50 4.11
N LYS A 151 2.43 -21.01 2.97
CA LYS A 151 3.82 -21.02 2.54
C LYS A 151 4.10 -19.64 1.94
N ASN A 152 5.20 -19.06 2.37
CA ASN A 152 5.69 -17.85 1.75
C ASN A 152 6.50 -18.27 0.52
N SER A 153 6.27 -17.61 -0.61
CA SER A 153 7.03 -17.88 -1.83
C SER A 153 7.08 -16.63 -2.70
N GLY A 154 8.19 -16.44 -3.41
CA GLY A 154 8.32 -15.41 -4.43
C GLY A 154 9.69 -14.76 -4.42
N THR A 155 9.98 -14.03 -5.49
CA THR A 155 11.25 -13.32 -5.65
C THR A 155 10.98 -11.83 -5.80
N VAL A 156 11.73 -11.03 -5.03
CA VAL A 156 11.76 -9.58 -5.14
C VAL A 156 13.11 -9.18 -5.71
N ASN A 157 13.10 -8.49 -6.84
CA ASN A 157 14.29 -7.92 -7.45
C ASN A 157 14.34 -6.42 -7.14
N VAL A 158 15.48 -5.96 -6.65
CA VAL A 158 15.76 -4.56 -6.36
C VAL A 158 16.96 -4.13 -7.20
N SER A 159 16.74 -3.26 -8.17
CA SER A 159 17.80 -2.70 -9.01
C SER A 159 18.13 -1.29 -8.54
N LEU A 160 19.38 -1.08 -8.16
CA LEU A 160 19.93 0.19 -7.73
C LEU A 160 20.74 0.77 -8.90
N ASN A 161 20.28 1.89 -9.47
CA ASN A 161 20.86 2.48 -10.67
C ASN A 161 21.45 3.86 -10.37
N GLY A 162 22.68 4.07 -10.81
CA GLY A 162 23.40 5.33 -10.67
C GLY A 162 23.62 5.70 -9.21
N ILE A 163 23.96 4.74 -8.35
CA ILE A 163 24.13 5.00 -6.93
C ILE A 163 25.37 5.85 -6.71
N GLY A 164 25.19 7.00 -6.06
CA GLY A 164 26.26 7.91 -5.66
C GLY A 164 26.27 8.13 -4.15
N SER A 165 27.39 8.61 -3.62
CA SER A 165 27.51 9.10 -2.24
C SER A 165 28.23 10.43 -2.22
N GLY A 166 27.72 11.39 -1.44
CA GLY A 166 28.41 12.65 -1.21
C GLY A 166 29.77 12.53 -0.50
N MET A 167 30.09 11.36 0.07
CA MET A 167 31.39 11.07 0.68
C MET A 167 32.39 10.43 -0.29
N SER A 168 31.96 10.08 -1.50
CA SER A 168 32.81 9.49 -2.53
C SER A 168 33.28 10.55 -3.53
N PRO A 169 34.57 10.61 -3.88
CA PRO A 169 35.04 11.45 -4.99
C PRO A 169 34.58 10.92 -6.36
N ILE A 170 34.07 9.69 -6.42
CA ILE A 170 33.60 9.02 -7.64
C ILE A 170 32.08 8.90 -7.58
N ASN A 171 31.39 9.49 -8.57
CA ASN A 171 29.95 9.47 -8.72
C ASN A 171 29.57 9.26 -10.21
N PRO A 172 28.80 8.22 -10.57
CA PRO A 172 28.22 7.18 -9.70
C PRO A 172 29.26 6.16 -9.21
N ILE A 173 29.01 5.58 -8.04
CA ILE A 173 29.75 4.45 -7.46
C ILE A 173 29.45 3.17 -8.26
N GLY A 174 28.21 3.01 -8.73
CA GLY A 174 27.86 1.90 -9.61
C GLY A 174 26.36 1.60 -9.70
N ASN A 175 26.06 0.49 -10.37
CA ASN A 175 24.73 -0.12 -10.45
C ASN A 175 24.78 -1.48 -9.75
N TYR A 176 23.71 -1.84 -9.05
CA TYR A 176 23.61 -3.10 -8.30
C TYR A 176 22.25 -3.75 -8.53
N GLU A 177 22.22 -5.08 -8.54
CA GLU A 177 20.99 -5.85 -8.55
C GLU A 177 20.98 -6.79 -7.34
N LEU A 178 19.88 -6.75 -6.59
CA LEU A 178 19.66 -7.56 -5.41
C LEU A 178 18.41 -8.40 -5.63
N ASN A 179 18.55 -9.71 -5.52
CA ASN A 179 17.44 -10.65 -5.66
C ASN A 179 17.19 -11.32 -4.31
N PHE A 180 15.98 -11.12 -3.78
CA PHE A 180 15.55 -11.69 -2.51
C PHE A 180 14.55 -12.79 -2.77
N ASP A 181 14.85 -14.00 -2.31
CA ASP A 181 13.92 -15.13 -2.31
C ASP A 181 13.19 -15.18 -0.96
N ILE A 182 11.86 -15.22 -1.02
CA ILE A 182 10.98 -15.29 0.14
C ILE A 182 10.41 -16.71 0.17
N SER A 183 11.22 -17.71 0.53
CA SER A 183 10.82 -19.13 0.63
C SER A 183 10.86 -19.68 2.05
#